data_AF-A0A927G0H1-F1
#
_entry.id   AF-A0A927G0H1-F1
#
_cell.length_a   1.000
_cell.length_b   1.000
_cell.length_c   1.000
_cell.angle_alpha   90.00
_cell.angle_beta   90.00
_cell.angle_gamma   90.00
#
_symmetry.space_group_name_H-M   'P 1'
#
loop_
_entity.id
_entity.type
_entity.pdbx_description
1 polymer ?
#
loop_
_entity_poly.entity_id
_entity_poly.type
_entity_poly.pdbx_seq_one_letter_code
_entity_poly.pdbx_strand_id
1 'polypeptide(L)'
;MLRHELNGKEFIIRFAQRLSLEESERDEIYKKVVCLGEQLLMLEDESALIIQNEGVNIVLDVKFGELIVVTIQYLVENSNIF
;
A
#
# COMPACT_ATOMS: atom_id res chain seq x y z
N MET A 1 -4.11 6.27 -9.26
CA MET A 1 -5.17 5.63 -8.47
C MET A 1 -5.59 4.40 -9.25
N LEU A 2 -5.46 3.22 -8.66
CA LEU A 2 -5.73 1.95 -9.33
C LEU A 2 -6.83 1.23 -8.56
N ARG A 3 -7.81 0.67 -9.28
CA ARG A 3 -8.93 -0.08 -8.72
C ARG A 3 -8.65 -1.57 -8.82
N HIS A 4 -8.96 -2.29 -7.76
CA HIS A 4 -8.82 -3.74 -7.70
C HIS A 4 -10.00 -4.34 -6.96
N GLU A 5 -10.52 -5.48 -7.40
CA GLU A 5 -11.61 -6.18 -6.71
C GLU A 5 -11.07 -7.47 -6.12
N LEU A 6 -11.34 -7.70 -4.83
CA LEU A 6 -10.99 -8.95 -4.16
C LEU A 6 -12.17 -9.39 -3.27
N ASN A 7 -12.64 -10.62 -3.48
CA ASN A 7 -13.76 -11.21 -2.73
C ASN A 7 -15.04 -10.33 -2.73
N GLY A 8 -15.33 -9.68 -3.86
CA GLY A 8 -16.49 -8.79 -4.01
C GLY A 8 -16.36 -7.45 -3.26
N LYS A 9 -15.20 -7.16 -2.66
CA LYS A 9 -14.89 -5.83 -2.10
C LYS A 9 -13.96 -5.08 -3.06
N GLU A 10 -14.31 -3.82 -3.31
CA GLU A 10 -13.53 -2.94 -4.18
C GLU A 10 -12.47 -2.17 -3.38
N PHE A 11 -11.25 -2.20 -3.89
CA PHE A 11 -10.05 -1.58 -3.34
C PHE A 11 -9.59 -0.43 -4.22
N ILE A 12 -9.18 0.64 -3.58
CA ILE A 12 -8.50 1.75 -4.21
C ILE A 12 -7.08 1.81 -3.66
N ILE A 13 -6.09 1.57 -4.52
CA ILE A 13 -4.68 1.75 -4.18
C ILE A 13 -4.21 3.09 -4.73
N ARG A 14 -3.66 3.93 -3.84
CA ARG A 14 -3.15 5.26 -4.20
C ARG A 14 -1.82 5.55 -3.52
N PHE A 15 -1.00 6.34 -4.21
CA PHE A 15 0.24 6.89 -3.68
C PHE A 15 -0.04 8.26 -3.08
N ALA A 16 0.57 8.57 -1.94
CA ALA A 16 0.56 9.93 -1.41
C ALA A 16 1.24 10.88 -2.40
N GLN A 17 0.70 12.10 -2.56
CA GLN A 17 1.16 13.06 -3.57
C GLN A 17 2.64 13.44 -3.45
N ARG A 18 3.20 13.35 -2.24
CA ARG A 18 4.61 13.64 -1.95
C ARG A 18 5.59 12.57 -2.43
N LEU A 19 5.11 11.40 -2.85
CA LEU A 19 5.97 10.33 -3.35
C LEU A 19 6.28 10.58 -4.83
N SER A 20 7.49 11.06 -5.09
CA SER A 20 8.07 11.14 -6.43
C SER A 20 8.80 9.84 -6.74
N LEU A 21 8.10 8.93 -7.41
CA LEU A 21 8.61 7.61 -7.80
C LEU A 21 8.55 7.47 -9.31
N GLU A 22 9.52 6.73 -9.86
CA GLU A 22 9.47 6.33 -11.26
C GLU A 22 8.29 5.38 -11.51
N GLU A 23 7.83 5.30 -12.76
CA GLU A 23 6.69 4.46 -13.12
C GLU A 23 6.94 2.97 -12.82
N SER A 24 8.16 2.49 -13.08
CA SER A 24 8.62 1.14 -12.76
C SER A 24 8.50 0.81 -11.27
N GLU A 25 8.97 1.71 -10.40
CA GLU A 25 8.91 1.55 -8.94
C GLU A 25 7.46 1.53 -8.46
N ARG A 26 6.61 2.40 -9.02
CA ARG A 26 5.18 2.44 -8.69
C ARG A 26 4.48 1.15 -9.06
N ASP A 27 4.78 0.59 -10.23
CA ASP A 27 4.21 -0.68 -10.67
C ASP A 27 4.63 -1.84 -9.79
N GLU A 28 5.89 -1.86 -9.36
CA GLU A 28 6.40 -2.90 -8.46
C GLU A 28 5.73 -2.85 -7.08
N ILE A 29 5.69 -1.66 -6.48
CA ILE A 29 5.03 -1.43 -5.19
C ILE A 29 3.55 -1.78 -5.29
N TYR A 30 2.88 -1.37 -6.36
CA TYR A 30 1.48 -1.69 -6.59
C TYR A 30 1.25 -3.20 -6.62
N LYS A 31 2.05 -3.95 -7.39
CA LYS A 31 1.95 -5.42 -7.45
C LYS A 31 2.12 -6.04 -6.06
N LYS A 32 3.08 -5.56 -5.27
CA LYS A 32 3.28 -6.02 -3.88
C LYS A 32 2.07 -5.76 -2.99
N VAL A 33 1.50 -4.56 -3.05
CA VAL A 33 0.32 -4.20 -2.26
C VAL A 33 -0.88 -5.05 -2.66
N VAL A 34 -1.08 -5.30 -3.95
CA VAL A 34 -2.15 -6.20 -4.44
C VAL A 34 -1.97 -7.62 -3.92
N CYS A 35 -0.74 -8.15 -3.88
CA CYS A 35 -0.46 -9.48 -3.34
C CYS A 35 -0.81 -9.62 -1.84
N LEU A 36 -0.94 -8.51 -1.10
CA LEU A 36 -1.35 -8.51 0.30
C LEU A 36 -2.87 -8.48 0.48
N GLY A 37 -3.66 -8.50 -0.60
CA GLY A 37 -5.09 -8.25 -0.57
C GLY A 37 -5.88 -9.03 0.49
N GLU A 38 -5.61 -10.33 0.68
CA GLU A 38 -6.27 -11.11 1.73
C GLU A 38 -5.86 -10.68 3.14
N GLN A 39 -4.60 -10.30 3.36
CA GLN A 39 -4.11 -9.79 4.64
C GLN A 39 -4.72 -8.42 4.94
N LEU A 40 -4.86 -7.57 3.92
CA LEU A 40 -5.50 -6.26 4.04
C LEU A 40 -6.98 -6.39 4.45
N LEU A 41 -7.68 -7.46 4.05
CA LEU A 41 -9.06 -7.73 4.47
C LEU A 41 -9.20 -8.12 5.93
N MET A 42 -8.13 -8.60 6.56
CA MET A 42 -8.14 -9.05 7.96
C MET A 42 -7.76 -7.94 8.95
N LEU A 43 -7.36 -6.77 8.44
CA LEU A 43 -7.01 -5.62 9.29
C LEU A 43 -8.25 -5.02 9.95
N GLU A 44 -8.06 -4.46 11.14
CA GLU A 44 -9.06 -3.61 11.79
C GLU A 44 -9.18 -2.28 11.04
N ASP A 45 -10.30 -1.57 11.22
CA ASP A 45 -10.51 -0.28 10.56
C ASP A 45 -9.46 0.75 11.00
N GLU A 46 -9.04 1.61 10.06
CA GLU A 46 -7.97 2.61 10.23
C GLU A 46 -6.61 2.05 10.68
N SER A 47 -6.22 0.90 10.13
CA SER A 47 -4.92 0.27 10.41
C SER A 47 -3.79 0.82 9.55
N ALA A 48 -2.63 1.03 10.16
CA ALA A 48 -1.37 1.23 9.47
C ALA A 48 -0.60 -0.10 9.37
N LEU A 49 -0.09 -0.43 8.18
CA LEU A 49 0.70 -1.63 7.92
C LEU A 49 2.05 -1.24 7.30
N ILE A 50 3.13 -1.85 7.79
CA ILE A 50 4.46 -1.69 7.19
C ILE A 50 4.80 -3.00 6.45
N ILE A 51 5.14 -2.89 5.18
CA ILE A 51 5.62 -4.03 4.38
C ILE A 51 7.04 -3.75 3.89
N GLN A 52 7.84 -4.81 3.74
CA GLN A 52 9.22 -4.67 3.29
C GLN A 52 9.35 -5.00 1.80
N ASN A 53 10.03 -4.14 1.05
CA ASN A 53 10.42 -4.34 -0.34
C ASN A 53 11.90 -4.05 -0.56
N GLU A 54 12.73 -5.07 -0.82
CA GLU A 54 14.12 -4.91 -1.26
C GLU A 54 14.95 -3.87 -0.46
N GLY A 55 14.79 -3.88 0.87
CA GLY A 55 15.50 -2.93 1.74
C GLY A 55 14.79 -1.59 1.94
N VAL A 56 13.56 -1.44 1.45
CA VAL A 56 12.68 -0.29 1.68
C VAL A 56 11.46 -0.73 2.47
N ASN A 57 11.13 -0.03 3.53
CA ASN A 57 9.87 -0.19 4.25
C ASN A 57 8.81 0.70 3.62
N ILE A 58 7.71 0.09 3.18
CA ILE A 58 6.55 0.77 2.61
C ILE A 58 5.49 0.87 3.70
N VAL A 59 5.11 2.10 4.03
CA VAL A 59 4.05 2.37 5.01
C VAL A 59 2.72 2.53 4.29
N LEU A 60 1.75 1.70 4.65
CA LEU A 60 0.39 1.69 4.14
C LEU A 60 -0.56 2.19 5.22
N ASP A 61 -1.52 3.01 4.81
CA ASP A 61 -2.66 3.45 5.62
C ASP A 61 -3.94 2.90 4.97
N VAL A 62 -4.68 2.08 5.71
CA VAL A 62 -5.85 1.35 5.21
C VAL A 62 -7.09 1.90 5.89
N LYS A 63 -8.01 2.46 5.10
CA LYS A 63 -9.30 2.96 5.58
C LYS A 63 -10.43 2.10 5.02
N PHE A 64 -11.30 1.63 5.90
CA PHE A 64 -12.50 0.90 5.50
C PHE A 64 -13.69 1.86 5.48
N GLY A 65 -14.55 1.68 4.48
CA GLY A 65 -15.77 2.45 4.28
C GLY A 65 -16.65 1.72 3.27
N GLU A 66 -17.38 2.44 2.42
CA GLU A 66 -18.04 1.84 1.25
C GLU A 66 -17.03 1.17 0.29
N LEU A 67 -15.79 1.67 0.29
CA LEU A 67 -14.65 1.15 -0.45
C LEU A 67 -13.45 1.05 0.48
N ILE A 68 -12.57 0.06 0.24
CA ILE A 68 -11.33 -0.05 1.00
C ILE A 68 -10.26 0.79 0.31
N VAL A 69 -9.73 1.79 1.01
CA VAL A 69 -8.71 2.69 0.47
C VAL A 69 -7.37 2.37 1.10
N VAL A 70 -6.42 1.93 0.28
CA VAL A 70 -5.03 1.67 0.67
C VAL A 70 -4.18 2.83 0.16
N THR A 71 -3.64 3.61 1.09
CA THR A 71 -2.77 4.75 0.79
C THR A 71 -1.33 4.38 1.10
N ILE A 72 -0.47 4.41 0.09
CA ILE A 72 0.98 4.26 0.25
C ILE A 72 1.52 5.62 0.71
N GLN A 73 1.89 5.73 1.99
CA GLN A 73 2.20 6.99 2.67
C GLN A 73 3.67 7.38 2.58
N TYR A 74 4.57 6.40 2.78
CA TYR A 74 6.01 6.59 2.86
C TYR A 74 6.77 5.37 2.30
N LEU A 75 7.95 5.64 1.77
CA LEU A 75 9.00 4.67 1.44
C LEU A 75 10.21 5.05 2.28
N VAL A 76 10.64 4.15 3.16
CA VAL A 76 11.75 4.38 4.09
C VAL A 76 12.86 3.40 3.76
N GLU A 77 13.95 3.87 3.18
CA GLU A 77 15.14 3.06 2.95
C GLU A 77 15.73 2.58 4.28
N ASN A 78 16.06 1.30 4.37
CA ASN A 78 16.72 0.70 5.53
C ASN A 78 18.13 1.27 5.77
N SER A 79 18.69 1.98 4.78
CA SER A 79 20.00 2.62 4.81
C SER A 79 20.12 3.74 5.86
N ASN A 80 19.01 4.23 6.43
CA ASN A 80 18.96 5.36 7.37
C ASN A 80 18.64 4.98 8.83
N ILE A 81 18.79 3.71 9.20
CA ILE A 81 18.58 3.23 10.58
C ILE A 81 19.90 2.80 11.23
N PHE A 82 21.01 3.53 11.05
CA PHE A 82 22.21 3.43 11.91
C PHE A 82 23.05 4.71 11.86
#